data_AF-A0A3D2SS21-F1
#
_entry.id   AF-A0A3D2SS21-F1
#
_cell.length_a   1.000
_cell.length_b   1.000
_cell.length_c   1.000
_cell.angle_alpha   90.00
_cell.angle_beta   90.00
_cell.angle_gamma   90.00
#
_symmetry.space_group_name_H-M   'P 1'
#
loop_
_entity.id
_entity.type
_entity.pdbx_description
1 polymer ?
#
loop_
_entity_poly.entity_id
_entity_poly.type
_entity_poly.pdbx_seq_one_letter_code
_entity_poly.pdbx_strand_id
1 'polypeptide(L)'
;MPTAVKERILNLITDAHQKYFEITQFFLDPSMSRSAKELKAYHFLENEILHLDSDFSDFPTNVDQLAVWMQKQNKTQCLHYKEYLERRENGSAREFFGTTSKAYEFLYKVAPTKRVDGAWLYSFTQYWNDPAFRDFIQIYVEELGLGSSQSNHVKLFNKLLLSLGLHQFSMNLPDEYYHQSAIQLALAYAPSDFIPEIAGFNFGYEQLPLHLLITNYELKELGIDSKYFNLHITIDNFDNGHAQLATNAIKCLAKRYPNQSEFIRKLKIGFLLNNRGISSVQIIKNLNTERVVLDIFKSKALVGKHMHNEKCKF
;
A
#
# COMPACT_ATOMS: atom_id res chain seq x y z
N MET A 1 -29.59 -19.09 2.74
CA MET A 1 -28.24 -19.19 3.34
C MET A 1 -28.37 -19.78 4.74
N PRO A 2 -27.48 -20.68 5.19
CA PRO A 2 -27.53 -21.25 6.54
C PRO A 2 -27.31 -20.17 7.61
N THR A 3 -28.02 -20.28 8.73
CA THR A 3 -28.02 -19.32 9.85
C THR A 3 -26.62 -19.01 10.38
N ALA A 4 -25.72 -19.99 10.41
CA ALA A 4 -24.33 -19.83 10.83
C ALA A 4 -23.51 -18.91 9.91
N VAL A 5 -23.80 -18.89 8.60
CA VAL A 5 -23.16 -17.96 7.65
C VAL A 5 -23.67 -16.54 7.91
N LYS A 6 -24.96 -16.38 8.23
CA LYS A 6 -25.56 -15.09 8.53
C LYS A 6 -25.05 -14.52 9.85
N GLU A 7 -24.92 -15.33 10.91
CA GLU A 7 -24.34 -14.93 12.20
C GLU A 7 -22.85 -14.60 12.08
N ARG A 8 -22.09 -15.39 11.30
CA ARG A 8 -20.67 -15.09 11.03
C ARG A 8 -20.50 -13.79 10.25
N ILE A 9 -21.35 -13.53 9.26
CA ILE A 9 -21.36 -12.26 8.53
C ILE A 9 -21.76 -11.10 9.46
N LEU A 10 -22.77 -11.28 10.31
CA LEU A 10 -23.20 -10.24 11.26
C LEU A 10 -22.07 -9.88 12.24
N ASN A 11 -21.44 -10.89 12.85
CA ASN A 11 -20.32 -10.70 13.77
C ASN A 11 -19.09 -10.11 13.04
N LEU A 12 -18.82 -10.52 11.80
CA LEU A 12 -17.80 -9.92 10.96
C LEU A 12 -18.13 -8.49 10.53
N ILE A 13 -19.37 -8.01 10.66
CA ILE A 13 -19.73 -6.62 10.36
C ILE A 13 -19.68 -5.75 11.62
N THR A 14 -20.03 -6.29 12.80
CA THR A 14 -20.30 -5.49 14.02
C THR A 14 -19.21 -5.50 15.08
N ASP A 15 -18.18 -6.34 14.98
CA ASP A 15 -17.19 -6.46 16.05
C ASP A 15 -16.14 -5.32 16.03
N ALA A 16 -16.02 -4.61 17.15
CA ALA A 16 -15.22 -3.38 17.30
C ALA A 16 -13.69 -3.62 17.32
N HIS A 17 -13.26 -4.89 17.35
CA HIS A 17 -11.84 -5.27 17.43
C HIS A 17 -11.45 -6.32 16.40
N GLN A 18 -11.85 -6.12 15.14
CA GLN A 18 -11.41 -7.00 14.06
C GLN A 18 -9.97 -6.74 13.66
N LYS A 19 -9.25 -7.84 13.46
CA LYS A 19 -7.90 -7.85 12.94
C LYS A 19 -7.89 -7.36 11.49
N TYR A 20 -6.95 -6.50 11.15
CA TYR A 20 -6.76 -6.02 9.78
C TYR A 20 -6.54 -7.18 8.80
N PHE A 21 -5.86 -8.25 9.23
CA PHE A 21 -5.73 -9.48 8.45
C PHE A 21 -7.09 -10.05 8.03
N GLU A 22 -8.03 -10.14 8.95
CA GLU A 22 -9.37 -10.71 8.69
C GLU A 22 -10.17 -9.83 7.74
N ILE A 23 -10.06 -8.50 7.87
CA ILE A 23 -10.67 -7.52 6.97
C ILE A 23 -10.09 -7.67 5.56
N THR A 24 -8.76 -7.77 5.44
CA THR A 24 -8.09 -8.05 4.15
C THR A 24 -8.58 -9.35 3.53
N GLN A 25 -8.66 -10.44 4.31
CA GLN A 25 -9.19 -11.72 3.81
C GLN A 25 -10.65 -11.62 3.37
N PHE A 26 -11.50 -10.90 4.13
CA PHE A 26 -12.90 -10.70 3.78
C PHE A 26 -13.08 -10.01 2.43
N PHE A 27 -12.29 -8.98 2.13
CA PHE A 27 -12.34 -8.30 0.83
C PHE A 27 -11.76 -9.13 -0.32
N LEU A 28 -10.75 -9.98 -0.04
CA LEU A 28 -10.17 -10.87 -1.05
C LEU A 28 -11.03 -12.12 -1.31
N ASP A 29 -11.96 -12.48 -0.42
CA ASP A 29 -12.82 -13.64 -0.57
C ASP A 29 -13.81 -13.45 -1.74
N PRO A 30 -13.75 -14.27 -2.81
CA PRO A 30 -14.66 -14.17 -3.95
C PRO A 30 -16.08 -14.66 -3.63
N SER A 31 -16.29 -15.39 -2.53
CA SER A 31 -17.62 -15.85 -2.10
C SER A 31 -18.44 -14.75 -1.42
N MET A 32 -17.79 -13.66 -0.98
CA MET A 32 -18.47 -12.51 -0.40
C MET A 32 -19.12 -11.65 -1.49
N SER A 33 -20.44 -11.46 -1.35
CA SER A 33 -21.21 -10.63 -2.26
C SER A 33 -20.72 -9.18 -2.25
N ARG A 34 -20.82 -8.51 -3.40
CA ARG A 34 -20.45 -7.10 -3.55
C ARG A 34 -21.13 -6.18 -2.51
N SER A 35 -22.42 -6.35 -2.26
CA SER A 35 -23.16 -5.56 -1.26
C SER A 35 -22.64 -5.74 0.16
N ALA A 36 -22.22 -6.96 0.53
CA ALA A 36 -21.57 -7.21 1.82
C ALA A 36 -20.20 -6.51 1.92
N LYS A 37 -19.43 -6.48 0.82
CA LYS A 37 -18.16 -5.74 0.75
C LYS A 37 -18.38 -4.24 0.84
N GLU A 38 -19.37 -3.69 0.16
CA GLU A 38 -19.74 -2.27 0.22
C GLU A 38 -20.17 -1.84 1.63
N LEU A 39 -21.01 -2.64 2.30
CA LEU A 39 -21.41 -2.38 3.68
C LEU A 39 -20.22 -2.43 4.65
N LYS A 40 -19.35 -3.44 4.48
CA LYS A 40 -18.14 -3.56 5.33
C LYS A 40 -17.17 -2.41 5.10
N ALA A 41 -16.98 -2.00 3.84
CA ALA A 41 -16.14 -0.88 3.46
C ALA A 41 -16.62 0.42 4.11
N TYR A 42 -17.92 0.72 4.02
CA TYR A 42 -18.51 1.90 4.64
C TYR A 42 -18.18 1.98 6.14
N HIS A 43 -18.53 0.95 6.92
CA HIS A 43 -18.30 0.96 8.37
C HIS A 43 -16.82 1.00 8.75
N PHE A 44 -15.98 0.27 8.01
CA PHE A 44 -14.55 0.25 8.27
C PHE A 44 -13.90 1.61 7.99
N LEU A 45 -14.22 2.22 6.85
CA LEU A 45 -13.66 3.52 6.47
C LEU A 45 -14.14 4.65 7.39
N GLU A 46 -15.42 4.67 7.77
CA GLU A 46 -15.92 5.61 8.78
C GLU A 46 -15.14 5.48 10.09
N ASN A 47 -14.90 4.25 10.56
CA ASN A 47 -14.12 4.03 11.78
C ASN A 47 -12.66 4.49 11.63
N GLU A 48 -12.01 4.24 10.50
CA GLU A 48 -10.64 4.73 10.24
C GLU A 48 -10.58 6.26 10.18
N ILE A 49 -11.58 6.91 9.59
CA ILE A 49 -11.68 8.38 9.50
C ILE A 49 -11.94 8.99 10.89
N LEU A 50 -12.78 8.37 11.73
CA LEU A 50 -13.04 8.83 13.10
C LEU A 50 -11.78 8.83 13.97
N HIS A 51 -10.86 7.89 13.74
CA HIS A 51 -9.61 7.76 14.47
C HIS A 51 -8.40 8.35 13.72
N LEU A 52 -8.64 9.13 12.69
CA LEU A 52 -7.61 9.76 11.88
C LEU A 52 -7.09 11.02 12.59
N ASP A 53 -5.77 11.12 12.71
CA ASP A 53 -5.15 12.35 13.16
C ASP A 53 -5.24 13.40 12.03
N SER A 54 -5.98 14.48 12.28
CA SER A 54 -6.23 15.54 11.30
C SER A 54 -5.20 16.66 11.31
N ASP A 55 -4.19 16.60 12.19
CA ASP A 55 -3.25 17.70 12.50
C ASP A 55 -2.19 17.97 11.41
N PHE A 56 -2.35 17.38 10.23
CA PHE A 56 -1.51 17.69 9.08
C PHE A 56 -1.89 19.04 8.44
N SER A 57 -1.19 20.10 8.83
CA SER A 57 -1.48 21.48 8.40
C SER A 57 -0.93 21.85 7.01
N ASP A 58 0.03 21.09 6.47
CA ASP A 58 0.70 21.40 5.17
C ASP A 58 -0.07 20.87 3.94
N PHE A 59 -1.36 20.52 4.06
CA PHE A 59 -2.16 20.12 2.90
C PHE A 59 -2.80 21.35 2.21
N PRO A 60 -2.82 21.43 0.87
CA PRO A 60 -3.42 22.54 0.14
C PRO A 60 -4.89 22.81 0.50
N THR A 61 -5.27 24.08 0.55
CA THR A 61 -6.63 24.52 0.90
C THR A 61 -7.53 24.72 -0.32
N ASN A 62 -6.96 24.71 -1.52
CA ASN A 62 -7.67 24.76 -2.80
C ASN A 62 -7.03 23.79 -3.81
N VAL A 63 -7.86 23.25 -4.71
CA VAL A 63 -7.52 22.31 -5.77
C VAL A 63 -6.45 22.87 -6.72
N ASP A 64 -6.48 24.18 -6.99
CA ASP A 64 -5.50 24.82 -7.87
C ASP A 64 -4.06 24.79 -7.32
N GLN A 65 -3.91 24.66 -6.00
CA GLN A 65 -2.61 24.61 -5.33
C GLN A 65 -2.00 23.20 -5.34
N LEU A 66 -2.79 22.14 -5.60
CA LEU A 66 -2.33 20.74 -5.53
C LEU A 66 -1.14 20.47 -6.46
N ALA A 67 -1.17 20.99 -7.69
CA ALA A 67 -0.10 20.80 -8.67
C ALA A 67 1.23 21.42 -8.18
N VAL A 68 1.18 22.67 -7.71
CA VAL A 68 2.38 23.38 -7.22
C VAL A 68 2.93 22.71 -5.96
N TRP A 69 2.03 22.31 -5.06
CA TRP A 69 2.39 21.60 -3.83
C TRP A 69 3.07 20.27 -4.14
N MET A 70 2.49 19.44 -5.01
CA MET A 70 3.05 18.15 -5.41
C MET A 70 4.41 18.31 -6.11
N GLN A 71 4.56 19.34 -6.95
CA GLN A 71 5.85 19.65 -7.59
C GLN A 71 6.93 19.99 -6.54
N LYS A 72 6.57 20.76 -5.51
CA LYS A 72 7.48 21.09 -4.41
C LYS A 72 7.90 19.84 -3.65
N GLN A 73 6.95 18.96 -3.29
CA GLN A 73 7.25 17.70 -2.61
C GLN A 73 8.18 16.81 -3.46
N ASN A 74 7.88 16.64 -4.75
CA ASN A 74 8.71 15.85 -5.66
C ASN A 74 10.15 16.41 -5.76
N LYS A 75 10.32 17.73 -5.92
CA LYS A 75 11.64 18.37 -5.93
C LYS A 75 12.43 18.09 -4.66
N THR A 76 11.78 18.15 -3.49
CA THR A 76 12.41 17.82 -2.21
C THR A 76 12.87 16.36 -2.17
N GLN A 77 12.05 15.39 -2.59
CA GLN A 77 12.46 13.99 -2.62
C GLN A 77 13.61 13.73 -3.60
N CYS A 78 13.59 14.37 -4.77
CA CYS A 78 14.67 14.28 -5.76
C CYS A 78 15.99 14.86 -5.21
N LEU A 79 15.94 15.97 -4.47
CA LEU A 79 17.12 16.54 -3.82
C LEU A 79 17.70 15.57 -2.77
N HIS A 80 16.87 15.04 -1.88
CA HIS A 80 17.32 14.06 -0.88
C HIS A 80 17.91 12.81 -1.53
N TYR A 81 17.34 12.35 -2.65
CA TYR A 81 17.89 11.22 -3.39
C TYR A 81 19.24 11.54 -4.03
N LYS A 82 19.41 12.76 -4.57
CA LYS A 82 20.70 13.23 -5.08
C LYS A 82 21.76 13.23 -3.97
N GLU A 83 21.44 13.78 -2.80
CA GLU A 83 22.35 13.79 -1.64
C GLU A 83 22.68 12.37 -1.19
N TYR A 84 21.72 11.44 -1.23
CA TYR A 84 21.95 10.02 -0.98
C TYR A 84 22.98 9.44 -1.98
N LEU A 85 22.82 9.69 -3.29
CA LEU A 85 23.77 9.23 -4.30
C LEU A 85 25.17 9.80 -4.08
N GLU A 86 25.28 11.10 -3.79
CA GLU A 86 26.57 11.74 -3.48
C GLU A 86 27.26 11.07 -2.28
N ARG A 87 26.51 10.73 -1.22
CA ARG A 87 27.07 9.97 -0.08
C ARG A 87 27.55 8.58 -0.49
N ARG A 88 26.80 7.88 -1.34
CA ARG A 88 27.16 6.54 -1.83
C ARG A 88 28.40 6.57 -2.73
N GLU A 89 28.51 7.57 -3.61
CA GLU A 89 29.70 7.79 -4.46
C GLU A 89 30.96 8.07 -3.62
N ASN A 90 30.80 8.76 -2.49
CA ASN A 90 31.87 9.01 -1.53
C ASN A 90 32.16 7.81 -0.58
N GLY A 91 31.64 6.62 -0.88
CA GLY A 91 31.95 5.39 -0.15
C GLY A 91 31.09 5.13 1.09
N SER A 92 30.00 5.87 1.30
CA SER A 92 29.06 5.57 2.39
C SER A 92 28.38 4.22 2.17
N ALA A 93 28.10 3.53 3.28
CA ALA A 93 27.35 2.27 3.25
C ALA A 93 25.90 2.47 2.81
N ARG A 94 25.23 1.36 2.47
CA ARG A 94 23.76 1.30 2.27
C ARG A 94 23.03 1.85 3.50
N GLU A 95 22.04 2.70 3.27
CA GLU A 95 21.23 3.32 4.32
C GLU A 95 20.04 2.43 4.73
N PHE A 96 19.45 1.67 3.80
CA PHE A 96 18.27 0.85 4.11
C PHE A 96 18.60 -0.62 4.38
N PHE A 97 19.39 -1.25 3.52
CA PHE A 97 19.62 -2.69 3.52
C PHE A 97 21.10 -3.01 3.63
N GLY A 98 21.64 -2.99 4.86
CA GLY A 98 23.04 -3.37 5.10
C GLY A 98 23.39 -4.77 4.58
N THR A 99 22.44 -5.69 4.57
CA THR A 99 22.60 -7.08 4.10
C THR A 99 21.41 -7.54 3.26
N THR A 100 21.59 -8.61 2.47
CA THR A 100 20.52 -9.28 1.72
C THR A 100 19.36 -9.70 2.63
N SER A 101 19.66 -10.18 3.84
CA SER A 101 18.62 -10.62 4.79
C SER A 101 17.74 -9.47 5.28
N LYS A 102 18.31 -8.25 5.45
CA LYS A 102 17.52 -7.05 5.76
C LYS A 102 16.59 -6.66 4.61
N ALA A 103 17.08 -6.75 3.36
CA ALA A 103 16.23 -6.53 2.19
C ALA A 103 15.09 -7.56 2.12
N TYR A 104 15.37 -8.84 2.37
CA TYR A 104 14.33 -9.88 2.40
C TYR A 104 13.30 -9.62 3.48
N GLU A 105 13.74 -9.20 4.67
CA GLU A 105 12.87 -8.85 5.78
C GLU A 105 11.90 -7.72 5.43
N PHE A 106 12.40 -6.66 4.78
CA PHE A 106 11.56 -5.60 4.27
C PHE A 106 10.54 -6.12 3.25
N LEU A 107 11.00 -6.89 2.25
CA LEU A 107 10.17 -7.36 1.15
C LEU A 107 8.98 -8.20 1.62
N TYR A 108 9.18 -9.14 2.55
CA TYR A 108 8.04 -9.94 3.02
C TYR A 108 7.12 -9.13 3.96
N LYS A 109 7.65 -8.18 4.74
CA LYS A 109 6.85 -7.33 5.65
C LYS A 109 5.98 -6.32 4.93
N VAL A 110 6.44 -5.75 3.82
CA VAL A 110 5.65 -4.80 3.00
C VAL A 110 4.64 -5.52 2.07
N ALA A 111 4.66 -6.86 2.06
CA ALA A 111 3.90 -7.65 1.11
C ALA A 111 2.38 -7.48 1.17
N PRO A 112 1.72 -7.36 2.34
CA PRO A 112 0.27 -7.15 2.37
C PRO A 112 -0.16 -5.93 1.55
N THR A 113 0.53 -4.81 1.73
CA THR A 113 0.27 -3.56 1.00
C THR A 113 0.53 -3.73 -0.49
N LYS A 114 1.68 -4.29 -0.89
CA LYS A 114 2.04 -4.41 -2.32
C LYS A 114 1.26 -5.47 -3.08
N ARG A 115 0.55 -6.36 -2.39
CA ARG A 115 -0.31 -7.37 -3.00
C ARG A 115 -1.70 -6.85 -3.38
N VAL A 116 -2.04 -5.64 -2.97
CA VAL A 116 -3.34 -5.02 -3.27
C VAL A 116 -3.16 -3.69 -4.00
N ASP A 117 -2.00 -3.50 -4.63
CA ASP A 117 -1.65 -2.29 -5.35
C ASP A 117 -2.67 -1.93 -6.44
N GLY A 118 -3.01 -0.65 -6.53
CA GLY A 118 -4.06 -0.11 -7.39
C GLY A 118 -5.50 -0.46 -6.99
N ALA A 119 -5.75 -1.32 -6.00
CA ALA A 119 -7.10 -1.83 -5.71
C ALA A 119 -8.11 -0.73 -5.36
N TRP A 120 -7.68 0.36 -4.72
CA TRP A 120 -8.56 1.45 -4.29
C TRP A 120 -9.31 2.13 -5.45
N LEU A 121 -8.75 2.06 -6.67
CA LEU A 121 -9.37 2.64 -7.87
C LEU A 121 -10.45 1.75 -8.50
N TYR A 122 -10.58 0.49 -8.06
CA TYR A 122 -11.57 -0.43 -8.61
C TYR A 122 -13.00 0.14 -8.55
N SER A 123 -13.34 0.85 -7.46
CA SER A 123 -14.65 1.48 -7.29
C SER A 123 -14.98 2.49 -8.38
N PHE A 124 -13.99 3.12 -9.03
CA PHE A 124 -14.23 4.07 -10.12
C PHE A 124 -14.59 3.42 -11.45
N THR A 125 -14.34 2.11 -11.63
CA THR A 125 -14.68 1.39 -12.87
C THR A 125 -16.18 1.39 -13.17
N GLN A 126 -17.04 1.56 -12.16
CA GLN A 126 -18.48 1.70 -12.37
C GLN A 126 -18.86 3.00 -13.12
N TYR A 127 -17.97 3.98 -13.14
CA TYR A 127 -18.12 5.26 -13.85
C TYR A 127 -17.37 5.30 -15.19
N TRP A 128 -17.11 4.15 -15.81
CA TRP A 128 -16.31 4.05 -17.05
C TRP A 128 -16.78 4.93 -18.21
N ASN A 129 -18.08 5.24 -18.28
CA ASN A 129 -18.65 6.08 -19.34
C ASN A 129 -18.61 7.59 -19.01
N ASP A 130 -18.06 7.95 -17.86
CA ASP A 130 -18.00 9.32 -17.39
C ASP A 130 -16.57 9.90 -17.57
N PRO A 131 -16.39 10.93 -18.41
CA PRO A 131 -15.09 11.52 -18.68
C PRO A 131 -14.34 12.03 -17.45
N ALA A 132 -15.03 12.38 -16.35
CA ALA A 132 -14.36 12.86 -15.14
C ALA A 132 -13.57 11.76 -14.41
N PHE A 133 -13.89 10.48 -14.66
CA PHE A 133 -13.20 9.34 -14.04
C PHE A 133 -12.16 8.71 -14.97
N ARG A 134 -12.02 9.19 -16.21
CA ARG A 134 -11.14 8.61 -17.22
C ARG A 134 -9.69 8.47 -16.73
N ASP A 135 -9.12 9.54 -16.15
CA ASP A 135 -7.72 9.55 -15.71
C ASP A 135 -7.50 8.59 -14.53
N PHE A 136 -8.46 8.50 -13.59
CA PHE A 136 -8.38 7.51 -12.51
C PHE A 136 -8.46 6.07 -13.02
N ILE A 137 -9.35 5.80 -13.97
CA ILE A 137 -9.48 4.47 -14.57
C ILE A 137 -8.24 4.13 -15.39
N GLN A 138 -7.63 5.12 -16.06
CA GLN A 138 -6.37 4.94 -16.79
C GLN A 138 -5.26 4.48 -15.84
N ILE A 139 -5.08 5.17 -14.70
CA ILE A 139 -4.13 4.77 -13.65
C ILE A 139 -4.41 3.32 -13.22
N TYR A 140 -5.66 2.98 -12.91
CA TYR A 140 -6.03 1.62 -12.50
C TYR A 140 -5.65 0.55 -13.54
N VAL A 141 -5.92 0.81 -14.82
CA VAL A 141 -5.61 -0.14 -15.89
C VAL A 141 -4.09 -0.26 -16.10
N GLU A 142 -3.33 0.81 -15.87
CA GLU A 142 -1.86 0.78 -15.86
C GLU A 142 -1.31 -0.04 -14.69
N GLU A 143 -1.83 0.13 -13.47
CA GLU A 143 -1.52 -0.72 -12.30
C GLU A 143 -1.76 -2.22 -12.57
N LEU A 144 -2.84 -2.50 -13.31
CA LEU A 144 -3.17 -3.86 -13.74
C LEU A 144 -2.27 -4.39 -14.87
N GLY A 145 -1.36 -3.56 -15.41
CA GLY A 145 -0.42 -3.91 -16.46
C GLY A 145 -0.97 -3.78 -17.87
N LEU A 146 -1.99 -2.96 -18.11
CA LEU A 146 -2.63 -2.73 -19.41
C LEU A 146 -3.08 -4.04 -20.10
N GLY A 147 -3.56 -5.01 -19.32
CA GLY A 147 -3.95 -6.34 -19.79
C GLY A 147 -2.80 -7.34 -19.95
N SER A 148 -1.54 -6.92 -19.78
CA SER A 148 -0.37 -7.81 -19.73
C SER A 148 -0.11 -8.30 -18.32
N SER A 149 -0.24 -9.62 -18.11
CA SER A 149 0.11 -10.27 -16.85
C SER A 149 1.58 -10.08 -16.45
N GLN A 150 2.48 -9.78 -17.39
CA GLN A 150 3.90 -9.57 -17.09
C GLN A 150 4.17 -8.17 -16.55
N SER A 151 3.27 -7.23 -16.83
CA SER A 151 3.35 -5.84 -16.40
C SER A 151 2.47 -5.55 -15.19
N ASN A 152 1.62 -6.48 -14.77
CA ASN A 152 0.76 -6.31 -13.60
C ASN A 152 1.59 -6.18 -12.31
N HIS A 153 1.38 -5.10 -11.56
CA HIS A 153 2.23 -4.71 -10.43
C HIS A 153 2.24 -5.76 -9.31
N VAL A 154 1.04 -6.23 -8.92
CA VAL A 154 0.87 -7.29 -7.92
C VAL A 154 1.55 -8.60 -8.34
N LYS A 155 1.47 -8.97 -9.63
CA LYS A 155 2.15 -10.17 -10.15
C LYS A 155 3.67 -10.02 -10.18
N LEU A 156 4.20 -8.84 -10.54
CA LEU A 156 5.63 -8.55 -10.48
C LEU A 156 6.15 -8.72 -9.05
N PHE A 157 5.46 -8.14 -8.07
CA PHE A 157 5.85 -8.24 -6.67
C PHE A 157 5.74 -9.67 -6.13
N ASN A 158 4.68 -10.41 -6.46
CA ASN A 158 4.55 -11.81 -6.07
C ASN A 158 5.61 -12.71 -6.70
N LYS A 159 5.98 -12.46 -7.97
CA LYS A 159 7.07 -13.17 -8.64
C LYS A 159 8.41 -12.94 -7.93
N LEU A 160 8.68 -11.71 -7.48
CA LEU A 160 9.84 -11.37 -6.66
C LEU A 160 9.85 -12.16 -5.34
N LEU A 161 8.75 -12.19 -4.60
CA LEU A 161 8.70 -12.95 -3.34
C LEU A 161 8.88 -14.45 -3.56
N LEU A 162 8.31 -15.01 -4.63
CA LEU A 162 8.43 -16.42 -4.96
C LEU A 162 9.87 -16.78 -5.36
N SER A 163 10.53 -15.97 -6.20
CA SER A 163 11.91 -16.24 -6.62
C SER A 163 12.92 -16.21 -5.48
N LEU A 164 12.62 -15.44 -4.42
CA LEU A 164 13.44 -15.34 -3.21
C LEU A 164 13.02 -16.34 -2.11
N GLY A 165 11.99 -17.16 -2.31
CA GLY A 165 11.48 -18.09 -1.30
C GLY A 165 10.79 -17.42 -0.10
N LEU A 166 10.37 -16.17 -0.23
CA LEU A 166 9.83 -15.33 0.86
C LEU A 166 8.32 -15.49 1.07
N HIS A 167 7.64 -16.26 0.22
CA HIS A 167 6.18 -16.40 0.26
C HIS A 167 5.66 -16.83 1.64
N GLN A 168 6.29 -17.80 2.29
CA GLN A 168 5.86 -18.28 3.60
C GLN A 168 5.98 -17.23 4.71
N PHE A 169 7.03 -16.40 4.66
CA PHE A 169 7.23 -15.32 5.63
C PHE A 169 6.16 -14.24 5.54
N SER A 170 5.62 -14.02 4.34
CA SER A 170 4.59 -13.01 4.11
C SER A 170 3.17 -13.43 4.53
N MET A 171 2.96 -14.68 4.96
CA MET A 171 1.63 -15.18 5.35
C MET A 171 1.35 -15.07 6.85
N ASN A 172 2.38 -14.93 7.69
CA ASN A 172 2.27 -14.95 9.16
C ASN A 172 2.85 -13.67 9.76
N LEU A 173 2.40 -12.52 9.28
CA LEU A 173 2.81 -11.22 9.82
C LEU A 173 1.93 -10.80 11.01
N PRO A 174 2.47 -9.99 11.94
CA PRO A 174 1.65 -9.25 12.90
C PRO A 174 0.56 -8.43 12.19
N ASP A 175 -0.56 -8.24 12.88
CA ASP A 175 -1.79 -7.70 12.28
C ASP A 175 -1.63 -6.27 11.71
N GLU A 176 -0.84 -5.44 12.40
CA GLU A 176 -0.45 -4.09 11.99
C GLU A 176 0.11 -3.96 10.56
N TYR A 177 0.71 -5.02 9.99
CA TYR A 177 1.21 -5.01 8.62
C TYR A 177 0.10 -5.11 7.57
N TYR A 178 -1.11 -5.53 7.96
CA TYR A 178 -2.27 -5.62 7.07
C TYR A 178 -3.10 -4.34 7.03
N HIS A 179 -2.85 -3.37 7.91
CA HIS A 179 -3.66 -2.16 8.05
C HIS A 179 -3.85 -1.42 6.72
N GLN A 180 -2.77 -1.11 6.00
CA GLN A 180 -2.86 -0.46 4.69
C GLN A 180 -3.58 -1.30 3.64
N SER A 181 -3.35 -2.62 3.63
CA SER A 181 -4.02 -3.49 2.68
C SER A 181 -5.53 -3.53 2.89
N ALA A 182 -5.98 -3.46 4.15
CA ALA A 182 -7.40 -3.39 4.50
C ALA A 182 -8.02 -2.07 4.03
N ILE A 183 -7.32 -0.93 4.18
CA ILE A 183 -7.79 0.38 3.70
C ILE A 183 -7.92 0.38 2.17
N GLN A 184 -6.89 -0.05 1.44
CA GLN A 184 -6.91 -0.07 -0.02
C GLN A 184 -8.06 -0.94 -0.57
N LEU A 185 -8.25 -2.12 0.02
CA LEU A 185 -9.35 -3.01 -0.36
C LEU A 185 -10.72 -2.47 0.05
N ALA A 186 -10.84 -1.76 1.17
CA ALA A 186 -12.09 -1.12 1.55
C ALA A 186 -12.45 0.01 0.57
N LEU A 187 -11.49 0.84 0.17
CA LEU A 187 -11.70 1.89 -0.83
C LEU A 187 -12.14 1.33 -2.20
N ALA A 188 -11.69 0.13 -2.55
CA ALA A 188 -12.12 -0.58 -3.75
C ALA A 188 -13.64 -0.84 -3.79
N TYR A 189 -14.27 -0.96 -2.62
CA TYR A 189 -15.71 -1.21 -2.47
C TYR A 189 -16.44 -0.05 -1.78
N ALA A 190 -15.82 1.12 -1.63
CA ALA A 190 -16.45 2.24 -0.96
C ALA A 190 -17.63 2.80 -1.80
N PRO A 191 -18.72 3.24 -1.15
CA PRO A 191 -19.85 3.87 -1.84
C PRO A 191 -19.46 5.24 -2.40
N SER A 192 -20.31 5.80 -3.27
CA SER A 192 -20.05 7.07 -3.98
C SER A 192 -19.74 8.26 -3.08
N ASP A 193 -20.19 8.23 -1.83
CA ASP A 193 -19.92 9.31 -0.86
C ASP A 193 -18.43 9.45 -0.52
N PHE A 194 -17.62 8.42 -0.79
CA PHE A 194 -16.17 8.39 -0.58
C PHE A 194 -15.35 8.77 -1.83
N ILE A 195 -15.99 9.22 -2.92
CA ILE A 195 -15.27 9.60 -4.16
C ILE A 195 -14.12 10.59 -3.87
N PRO A 196 -14.32 11.68 -3.08
CA PRO A 196 -13.22 12.59 -2.76
C PRO A 196 -12.12 11.94 -1.91
N GLU A 197 -12.46 11.06 -0.95
CA GLU A 197 -11.50 10.32 -0.14
C GLU A 197 -10.67 9.34 -1.00
N ILE A 198 -11.28 8.62 -1.94
CA ILE A 198 -10.54 7.75 -2.87
C ILE A 198 -9.59 8.58 -3.74
N ALA A 199 -10.05 9.73 -4.25
CA ALA A 199 -9.23 10.64 -5.03
C ALA A 199 -8.04 11.20 -4.22
N GLY A 200 -8.26 11.49 -2.94
CA GLY A 200 -7.24 11.95 -2.02
C GLY A 200 -6.22 10.87 -1.67
N PHE A 201 -6.69 9.64 -1.45
CA PHE A 201 -5.82 8.48 -1.25
C PHE A 201 -4.90 8.29 -2.46
N ASN A 202 -5.48 8.29 -3.66
CA ASN A 202 -4.74 8.20 -4.91
C ASN A 202 -3.68 9.31 -5.03
N PHE A 203 -4.05 10.57 -4.75
CA PHE A 203 -3.12 11.70 -4.77
C PHE A 203 -1.93 11.53 -3.81
N GLY A 204 -2.15 10.88 -2.67
CA GLY A 204 -1.08 10.55 -1.74
C GLY A 204 -0.20 9.40 -2.24
N TYR A 205 -0.82 8.36 -2.81
CA TYR A 205 -0.15 7.14 -3.24
C TYR A 205 0.73 7.38 -4.48
N GLU A 206 0.25 8.15 -5.46
CA GLU A 206 0.95 8.43 -6.73
C GLU A 206 2.14 9.39 -6.59
N GLN A 207 2.46 9.83 -5.38
CA GLN A 207 3.69 10.58 -5.16
C GLN A 207 4.87 9.61 -5.21
N LEU A 208 6.01 10.07 -5.70
CA LEU A 208 7.25 9.30 -5.69
C LEU A 208 7.99 9.49 -4.34
N PRO A 209 7.81 8.62 -3.33
CA PRO A 209 8.53 8.74 -2.07
C PRO A 209 10.01 8.39 -2.25
N LEU A 210 10.88 9.11 -1.52
CA LEU A 210 12.32 8.87 -1.48
C LEU A 210 12.67 7.40 -1.21
N HIS A 211 11.88 6.71 -0.38
CA HIS A 211 12.19 5.34 -0.04
C HIS A 211 12.14 4.41 -1.26
N LEU A 212 11.28 4.64 -2.26
CA LEU A 212 11.23 3.78 -3.46
C LEU A 212 12.50 3.94 -4.29
N LEU A 213 13.03 5.17 -4.42
CA LEU A 213 14.28 5.47 -5.11
C LEU A 213 15.46 4.73 -4.47
N ILE A 214 15.63 4.87 -3.16
CA ILE A 214 16.70 4.19 -2.41
C ILE A 214 16.51 2.67 -2.42
N THR A 215 15.27 2.19 -2.22
CA THR A 215 14.96 0.75 -2.27
C THR A 215 15.35 0.15 -3.62
N ASN A 216 14.96 0.78 -4.72
CA ASN A 216 15.32 0.33 -6.07
C ASN A 216 16.84 0.30 -6.26
N TYR A 217 17.55 1.34 -5.82
CA TYR A 217 19.00 1.43 -5.92
C TYR A 217 19.70 0.30 -5.14
N GLU A 218 19.38 0.14 -3.86
CA GLU A 218 20.07 -0.82 -2.99
C GLU A 218 19.70 -2.28 -3.28
N LEU A 219 18.45 -2.56 -3.73
CA LEU A 219 18.08 -3.90 -4.19
C LEU A 219 18.92 -4.32 -5.41
N LYS A 220 19.16 -3.40 -6.36
CA LYS A 220 20.04 -3.68 -7.52
C LYS A 220 21.47 -4.00 -7.08
N GLU A 221 22.03 -3.23 -6.14
CA GLU A 221 23.37 -3.50 -5.58
C GLU A 221 23.46 -4.86 -4.87
N LEU A 222 22.37 -5.32 -4.27
CA LEU A 222 22.27 -6.62 -3.61
C LEU A 222 22.00 -7.78 -4.59
N GLY A 223 21.88 -7.51 -5.90
CA GLY A 223 21.54 -8.52 -6.90
C GLY A 223 20.09 -9.02 -6.82
N ILE A 224 19.19 -8.23 -6.22
CA ILE A 224 17.76 -8.55 -6.08
C ILE A 224 16.98 -7.87 -7.21
N ASP A 225 16.04 -8.60 -7.82
CA ASP A 225 15.14 -8.05 -8.84
C ASP A 225 14.31 -6.88 -8.26
N SER A 226 14.47 -5.71 -8.84
CA SER A 226 13.87 -4.45 -8.41
C SER A 226 12.79 -3.94 -9.36
N LYS A 227 12.38 -4.73 -10.36
CA LYS A 227 11.45 -4.31 -11.43
C LYS A 227 10.17 -3.66 -10.91
N TYR A 228 9.55 -4.22 -9.88
CA TYR A 228 8.36 -3.63 -9.25
C TYR A 228 8.62 -2.20 -8.77
N PHE A 229 9.71 -1.97 -8.02
CA PHE A 229 10.07 -0.64 -7.51
C PHE A 229 10.50 0.33 -8.63
N ASN A 230 11.22 -0.20 -9.63
CA ASN A 230 11.65 0.60 -10.77
C ASN A 230 10.47 1.08 -11.62
N LEU A 231 9.42 0.28 -11.73
CA LEU A 231 8.22 0.63 -12.50
C LEU A 231 7.54 1.87 -11.93
N HIS A 232 7.27 1.89 -10.62
CA HIS A 232 6.74 3.06 -9.91
C HIS A 232 7.59 4.32 -10.06
N ILE A 233 8.93 4.20 -10.09
CA ILE A 233 9.80 5.35 -10.36
C ILE A 233 9.56 5.96 -11.75
N THR A 234 9.22 5.12 -12.74
CA THR A 234 9.01 5.59 -14.12
C THR A 234 7.62 6.14 -14.36
N ILE A 235 6.59 5.51 -13.80
CA ILE A 235 5.19 5.88 -14.08
C ILE A 235 4.60 6.86 -13.06
N ASP A 236 5.09 6.92 -11.82
CA ASP A 236 4.57 7.80 -10.76
C ASP A 236 5.27 9.18 -10.78
N ASN A 237 5.63 9.67 -11.97
CA ASN A 237 6.37 10.92 -12.12
C ASN A 237 5.43 12.13 -12.28
N PHE A 238 5.90 13.30 -11.84
CA PHE A 238 5.11 14.54 -11.87
C PHE A 238 4.87 15.12 -13.28
N ASP A 239 5.71 14.81 -14.25
CA ASP A 239 5.71 15.49 -15.56
C ASP A 239 4.68 14.92 -16.53
N ASN A 240 4.59 13.59 -16.63
CA ASN A 240 3.64 12.90 -17.50
C ASN A 240 3.10 11.60 -16.90
N GLY A 241 3.40 11.34 -15.62
CA GLY A 241 3.02 10.14 -14.91
C GLY A 241 1.72 10.24 -14.14
N HIS A 242 1.47 9.24 -13.29
CA HIS A 242 0.25 9.08 -12.50
C HIS A 242 0.00 10.26 -11.57
N ALA A 243 1.04 10.85 -11.01
CA ALA A 243 0.94 12.06 -10.18
C ALA A 243 0.21 13.20 -10.93
N GLN A 244 0.58 13.45 -12.19
CA GLN A 244 -0.06 14.47 -13.02
C GLN A 244 -1.50 14.09 -13.37
N LEU A 245 -1.73 12.84 -13.80
CA LEU A 245 -3.06 12.32 -14.11
C LEU A 245 -4.00 12.45 -12.90
N ALA A 246 -3.55 12.06 -11.71
CA ALA A 246 -4.29 12.19 -10.47
C ALA A 246 -4.68 13.65 -10.18
N THR A 247 -3.76 14.59 -10.39
CA THR A 247 -4.04 16.02 -10.19
C THR A 247 -5.07 16.55 -11.20
N ASN A 248 -4.97 16.15 -12.47
CA ASN A 248 -5.94 16.52 -13.49
C ASN A 248 -7.32 15.92 -13.20
N ALA A 249 -7.36 14.65 -12.80
CA ALA A 249 -8.58 13.96 -12.41
C ALA A 249 -9.28 14.69 -11.24
N ILE A 250 -8.53 15.08 -10.21
CA ILE A 250 -9.05 15.84 -9.06
C ILE A 250 -9.62 17.19 -9.48
N LYS A 251 -8.93 17.93 -10.36
CA LYS A 251 -9.44 19.20 -10.90
C LYS A 251 -10.73 19.01 -11.69
N CYS A 252 -10.86 17.92 -12.44
CA CYS A 252 -12.08 17.59 -13.17
C CYS A 252 -13.22 17.21 -12.22
N LEU A 253 -12.94 16.39 -11.20
CA LEU A 253 -13.91 16.02 -10.15
C LEU A 253 -14.40 17.26 -9.39
N ALA A 254 -13.48 18.13 -8.97
CA ALA A 254 -13.77 19.30 -8.13
C ALA A 254 -14.87 20.19 -8.72
N LYS A 255 -14.92 20.35 -10.05
CA LYS A 255 -15.95 21.14 -10.76
C LYS A 255 -17.38 20.66 -10.51
N ARG A 256 -17.56 19.42 -10.04
CA ARG A 256 -18.87 18.80 -9.78
C ARG A 256 -19.35 18.95 -8.35
N TYR A 257 -18.51 19.45 -7.45
CA TYR A 257 -18.83 19.64 -6.05
C TYR A 257 -19.13 21.12 -5.79
N PRO A 258 -20.38 21.50 -5.46
CA PRO A 258 -20.70 22.90 -5.15
C PRO A 258 -19.93 23.42 -3.92
N ASN A 259 -19.75 22.57 -2.91
CA ASN A 259 -19.01 22.90 -1.70
C ASN A 259 -17.52 22.51 -1.86
N GLN A 260 -16.70 23.45 -2.33
CA GLN A 260 -15.26 23.24 -2.52
C GLN A 260 -14.52 22.96 -1.21
N SER A 261 -14.92 23.60 -0.11
CA SER A 261 -14.29 23.40 1.20
C SER A 261 -14.49 21.97 1.70
N GLU A 262 -15.70 21.43 1.54
CA GLU A 262 -16.01 20.04 1.91
C GLU A 262 -15.28 19.04 1.01
N PHE A 263 -15.19 19.33 -0.30
CA PHE A 263 -14.42 18.50 -1.23
C PHE A 263 -12.94 18.44 -0.83
N ILE A 264 -12.30 19.59 -0.54
CA ILE A 264 -10.91 19.64 -0.08
C ILE A 264 -10.73 18.93 1.27
N ARG A 265 -11.69 19.06 2.20
CA ARG A 265 -11.64 18.37 3.49
C ARG A 265 -11.63 16.85 3.31
N LYS A 266 -12.53 16.31 2.49
CA LYS A 266 -12.60 14.87 2.20
C LYS A 266 -11.38 14.38 1.39
N LEU A 267 -10.88 15.21 0.46
CA LEU A 267 -9.64 14.94 -0.26
C LEU A 267 -8.44 14.82 0.71
N LYS A 268 -8.32 15.74 1.67
CA LYS A 268 -7.30 15.69 2.73
C LYS A 268 -7.44 14.42 3.58
N ILE A 269 -8.66 14.02 3.94
CA ILE A 269 -8.92 12.77 4.67
C ILE A 269 -8.39 11.56 3.88
N GLY A 270 -8.72 11.48 2.59
CA GLY A 270 -8.19 10.47 1.68
C GLY A 270 -6.67 10.42 1.66
N PHE A 271 -6.03 11.58 1.51
CA PHE A 271 -4.58 11.72 1.53
C PHE A 271 -3.97 11.22 2.85
N LEU A 272 -4.63 11.46 3.98
CA LEU A 272 -4.17 11.01 5.29
C LEU A 272 -4.41 9.51 5.50
N LEU A 273 -5.46 8.93 4.93
CA LEU A 273 -5.67 7.47 4.94
C LEU A 273 -4.51 6.73 4.25
N ASN A 274 -3.89 7.31 3.22
CA ASN A 274 -2.69 6.77 2.59
C ASN A 274 -1.48 6.67 3.53
N ASN A 275 -1.46 7.44 4.63
CA ASN A 275 -0.38 7.46 5.62
C ASN A 275 -0.66 6.59 6.86
N ARG A 276 -1.80 5.89 6.91
CA ARG A 276 -2.18 5.01 8.04
C ARG A 276 -1.34 3.73 8.08
N GLY A 277 -1.31 3.08 9.24
CA GLY A 277 -0.55 1.85 9.46
C GLY A 277 0.97 2.06 9.50
N ILE A 278 1.72 0.96 9.39
CA ILE A 278 3.19 1.01 9.39
C ILE A 278 3.68 1.37 8.00
N SER A 279 4.34 2.53 7.87
CA SER A 279 4.95 2.97 6.62
C SER A 279 6.17 2.14 6.23
N SER A 280 6.51 2.09 4.93
CA SER A 280 7.74 1.44 4.44
C SER A 280 8.99 1.92 5.18
N VAL A 281 9.08 3.23 5.49
CA VAL A 281 10.20 3.81 6.23
C VAL A 281 10.26 3.30 7.68
N GLN A 282 9.11 3.14 8.34
CA GLN A 282 9.07 2.52 9.67
C GLN A 282 9.44 1.04 9.62
N ILE A 283 9.04 0.29 8.58
CA ILE A 283 9.47 -1.10 8.38
C ILE A 283 11.00 -1.15 8.28
N ILE A 284 11.59 -0.31 7.42
CA ILE A 284 13.05 -0.23 7.19
C ILE A 284 13.81 0.11 8.48
N LYS A 285 13.33 1.10 9.24
CA LYS A 285 13.95 1.49 10.52
C LYS A 285 13.93 0.39 11.58
N ASN A 286 12.94 -0.51 11.52
CA ASN A 286 12.72 -1.55 12.52
C ASN A 286 13.13 -2.96 12.04
N LEU A 287 13.95 -3.07 10.99
CA LEU A 287 14.46 -4.37 10.53
C LEU A 287 15.37 -4.99 11.59
N ASN A 288 15.06 -6.23 11.98
CA ASN A 288 15.80 -6.99 12.97
C ASN A 288 15.87 -8.48 12.58
N THR A 289 16.81 -8.77 11.68
CA THR A 289 16.97 -10.10 11.11
C THR A 289 17.41 -11.14 12.15
N GLU A 290 18.16 -10.73 13.17
CA GLU A 290 18.55 -11.63 14.28
C GLU A 290 17.31 -12.16 15.00
N ARG A 291 16.36 -11.27 15.32
CA ARG A 291 15.08 -11.66 15.92
C ARG A 291 14.31 -12.64 15.03
N VAL A 292 14.29 -12.41 13.72
CA VAL A 292 13.64 -13.33 12.75
C VAL A 292 14.26 -14.72 12.82
N VAL A 293 15.60 -14.82 12.84
CA VAL A 293 16.31 -16.10 12.94
C VAL A 293 16.00 -16.80 14.26
N LEU A 294 16.00 -16.08 15.38
CA LEU A 294 15.64 -16.62 16.69
C LEU A 294 14.20 -17.16 16.71
N ASP A 295 13.25 -16.45 16.08
CA ASP A 295 11.85 -16.88 16.02
C ASP A 295 11.68 -18.14 15.15
N ILE A 296 12.45 -18.26 14.05
CA ILE A 296 12.53 -19.51 13.26
C ILE A 296 13.04 -20.65 14.14
N PHE A 297 14.16 -20.47 14.85
CA PHE A 297 14.71 -21.51 15.71
C PHE A 297 13.77 -21.92 16.84
N LYS A 298 13.09 -20.96 17.50
CA LYS A 298 12.07 -21.27 18.51
C LYS A 298 10.94 -22.11 17.92
N SER A 299 10.42 -21.73 16.76
CA SER A 299 9.36 -22.48 16.07
C SER A 299 9.82 -23.90 15.69
N LYS A 300 11.03 -24.04 15.14
CA LYS A 300 11.61 -25.34 14.80
C LYS A 300 11.89 -26.20 16.03
N ALA A 301 12.35 -25.61 17.13
CA ALA A 301 12.60 -26.32 18.38
C ALA A 301 11.31 -26.94 18.96
N LEU A 302 10.16 -26.24 18.86
CA LEU A 302 8.87 -26.78 19.30
C LEU A 302 8.46 -28.06 18.55
N VAL A 303 8.81 -28.17 17.26
CA VAL A 303 8.55 -29.36 16.45
C VAL A 303 9.62 -30.42 16.69
N GLY A 304 10.89 -30.01 16.70
CA GLY A 304 12.05 -30.89 16.79
C GLY A 304 12.26 -31.54 18.16
N LYS A 305 11.74 -30.95 19.25
CA LYS A 305 11.94 -31.45 20.63
C LYS A 305 11.54 -32.91 20.86
N HIS A 306 10.67 -33.47 20.02
CA HIS A 306 10.24 -34.87 20.10
C HIS A 306 10.91 -35.80 19.08
N MET A 307 11.77 -35.26 18.20
CA MET A 307 12.40 -35.98 17.10
C MET A 307 13.88 -36.32 17.36
N HIS A 308 14.49 -35.73 18.40
CA HIS A 308 15.84 -36.07 18.82
C HIS A 308 15.82 -37.39 19.61
N ASN A 309 16.52 -38.42 19.10
CA ASN A 309 16.85 -39.58 19.93
C ASN A 309 18.12 -39.26 20.75
N GLU A 310 18.27 -39.86 21.93
CA GLU A 310 19.45 -39.64 22.80
C GLU A 310 20.77 -40.21 22.24
N LYS A 311 20.87 -40.52 20.93
CA LYS A 311 22.09 -41.08 20.34
C LYS A 311 23.10 -40.02 19.87
N CYS A 312 22.79 -38.73 19.99
CA CYS A 312 23.81 -37.68 19.83
C CYS A 312 24.69 -37.62 21.08
N LYS A 313 25.62 -38.57 21.22
CA LYS A 313 26.77 -38.46 22.12
C LYS A 313 27.83 -37.62 21.41
N PHE A 314 28.08 -36.41 21.91
CA PHE A 314 29.27 -35.63 21.58
C PHE A 314 30.48 -36.19 22.32
#